data_AF-A0A5S4YM27-F1
#
_entry.id   AF-A0A5S4YM27-F1
#
_cell.length_a   1.000
_cell.length_b   1.000
_cell.length_c   1.000
_cell.angle_alpha   90.00
_cell.angle_beta   90.00
_cell.angle_gamma   90.00
#
_symmetry.space_group_name_H-M   'P 1'
#
loop_
_entity.id
_entity.type
_entity.pdbx_description
1 polymer ?
#
loop_
_entity_poly.entity_id
_entity_poly.type
_entity_poly.pdbx_seq_one_letter_code
_entity_poly.pdbx_strand_id
1 'polypeptide(L)'
;MNPSDLAQLCANSLNAAKRLGLPLKEAHVLVTTPKGWKAPPRFPRGKIVNHTSDGGRVRYLPAMNLLAWMVASGMVKPTYEDRDDFAVDPTA
;
A
#
# COMPACT_ATOMS: atom_id res chain seq x y z
N MET A 1 -6.75 -9.85 -3.17
CA MET A 1 -6.91 -8.61 -2.40
C MET A 1 -7.53 -7.58 -3.32
N ASN A 2 -8.64 -6.98 -2.93
CA ASN A 2 -9.30 -5.92 -3.69
C ASN A 2 -8.41 -4.65 -3.65
N PRO A 3 -8.25 -3.89 -4.75
CA PRO A 3 -7.57 -2.60 -4.72
C PRO A 3 -8.10 -1.65 -3.64
N SER A 4 -9.41 -1.60 -3.37
CA SER A 4 -9.94 -0.72 -2.30
C SER A 4 -9.42 -1.11 -0.91
N ASP A 5 -9.42 -2.40 -0.58
CA ASP A 5 -8.89 -2.91 0.70
C ASP A 5 -7.40 -2.57 0.88
N LEU A 6 -6.62 -2.73 -0.19
CA LEU A 6 -5.18 -2.44 -0.15
C LEU A 6 -4.91 -0.94 0.05
N ALA A 7 -5.71 -0.08 -0.57
CA ALA A 7 -5.60 1.36 -0.39
C ALA A 7 -5.96 1.76 1.04
N GLN A 8 -7.02 1.17 1.60
CA GLN A 8 -7.40 1.39 3.00
C GLN A 8 -6.30 0.94 3.97
N LEU A 9 -5.65 -0.20 3.72
CA LEU A 9 -4.49 -0.65 4.51
C LEU A 9 -3.33 0.35 4.44
N CYS A 10 -3.07 0.95 3.27
CA CYS A 10 -2.04 1.96 3.12
C CYS A 10 -2.39 3.23 3.91
N ALA A 11 -3.62 3.74 3.79
CA ALA A 11 -4.11 4.89 4.53
C ALA A 11 -4.03 4.67 6.04
N ASN A 12 -4.49 3.51 6.53
CA ASN A 12 -4.41 3.14 7.94
C ASN A 12 -2.96 3.09 8.46
N SER A 13 -2.03 2.55 7.68
CA SER A 13 -0.61 2.51 8.04
C SER A 13 0.00 3.93 8.15
N LEU A 14 -0.36 4.83 7.23
CA LEU A 14 0.09 6.23 7.24
C LEU A 14 -0.49 7.01 8.43
N ASN A 15 -1.79 6.85 8.69
CA ASN A 15 -2.46 7.48 9.84
C ASN A 15 -1.91 6.95 11.16
N ALA A 16 -1.59 5.65 11.25
CA ALA A 16 -0.94 5.06 12.41
C ALA A 16 0.45 5.67 12.64
N ALA A 17 1.26 5.81 11.58
CA ALA A 17 2.57 6.44 11.69
C ALA A 17 2.45 7.90 12.18
N LYS A 18 1.51 8.68 11.62
CA LYS A 18 1.22 10.06 12.06
C LYS A 18 0.84 10.09 13.55
N ARG A 19 -0.11 9.25 13.98
CA ARG A 19 -0.58 9.18 15.38
C ARG A 19 0.53 8.80 16.36
N LEU A 20 1.48 7.98 15.93
CA LEU A 20 2.62 7.53 16.74
C LEU A 20 3.83 8.49 16.66
N GLY A 21 3.73 9.60 15.93
CA GLY A 21 4.85 10.52 15.73
C GLY A 21 6.01 9.92 14.93
N LEU A 22 5.76 8.86 14.15
CA LEU A 22 6.76 8.19 13.33
C LEU A 22 6.86 8.87 11.96
N PRO A 23 8.06 8.90 11.33
CA PRO A 23 8.19 9.37 9.96
C PRO A 23 7.34 8.54 9.00
N LEU A 24 6.62 9.19 8.07
CA LEU A 24 5.76 8.48 7.10
C LEU A 24 6.51 7.48 6.21
N LYS A 25 7.83 7.65 6.04
CA LYS A 25 8.68 6.68 5.32
C LYS A 25 8.76 5.32 6.01
N GLU A 26 8.45 5.25 7.30
CA GLU A 26 8.42 4.00 8.08
C GLU A 26 7.06 3.28 7.93
N ALA A 27 6.03 3.94 7.40
CA ALA A 27 4.75 3.32 7.12
C ALA A 27 4.86 2.35 5.94
N HIS A 28 4.68 1.06 6.24
CA HIS A 28 4.72 -0.02 5.26
C HIS A 28 3.47 -0.88 5.36
N VAL A 29 3.17 -1.57 4.27
CA VAL A 29 2.19 -2.66 4.22
C VAL A 29 2.85 -3.93 3.75
N LEU A 30 2.34 -5.06 4.23
CA LEU A 30 2.84 -6.38 3.87
C LEU A 30 1.94 -6.98 2.79
N VAL A 31 2.53 -7.29 1.64
CA VAL A 31 1.81 -7.82 0.48
C VAL A 31 2.45 -9.12 0.02
N THR A 32 1.61 -10.13 -0.21
CA THR A 32 2.04 -11.41 -0.78
C THR A 32 1.80 -11.39 -2.29
N THR A 33 2.88 -11.53 -3.06
CA THR A 33 2.83 -11.68 -4.52
C THR A 33 2.99 -13.15 -4.90
N PRO A 34 2.15 -13.70 -5.80
CA PRO A 34 2.24 -15.12 -6.17
C PRO A 34 3.51 -15.44 -6.96
N LYS A 35 3.84 -16.72 -7.06
CA LYS A 35 4.97 -17.20 -7.87
C LYS A 35 4.82 -16.72 -9.32
N GLY A 36 5.90 -16.19 -9.89
CA GLY A 36 5.92 -15.69 -11.27
C GLY A 36 5.27 -14.32 -11.49
N TRP A 37 4.74 -13.68 -10.44
CA TRP A 37 4.18 -12.33 -10.55
C TRP A 37 5.24 -11.33 -11.01
N LYS A 38 4.90 -10.59 -12.07
CA LYS A 38 5.72 -9.49 -12.59
C LYS A 38 5.11 -8.18 -12.12
N ALA A 39 5.95 -7.34 -11.53
CA ALA A 39 5.53 -6.04 -11.05
C ALA A 39 5.05 -5.18 -12.24
N PRO A 40 3.88 -4.53 -12.13
CA PRO A 40 3.42 -3.58 -13.13
C PRO A 40 4.42 -2.43 -13.35
N PRO A 41 4.31 -1.68 -14.45
CA PRO A 41 5.12 -0.50 -14.69
C PRO A 41 5.08 0.46 -13.50
N ARG A 42 6.26 0.94 -13.08
CA ARG A 42 6.44 1.90 -11.97
C ARG A 42 5.88 1.43 -10.62
N PHE A 43 5.58 0.15 -10.46
CA PHE A 43 5.16 -0.41 -9.18
C PHE A 43 6.24 -0.16 -8.12
N PRO A 44 5.87 0.22 -6.87
CA PRO A 44 6.84 0.54 -5.84
C PRO A 44 7.82 -0.60 -5.57
N ARG A 45 9.08 -0.25 -5.39
CA ARG A 45 10.08 -1.21 -4.92
C ARG A 45 9.91 -1.40 -3.42
N GLY A 46 9.83 -2.66 -3.03
CA GLY A 46 9.75 -3.09 -1.64
C GLY A 46 10.87 -4.05 -1.28
N LYS A 47 10.89 -4.47 -0.02
CA LYS A 47 11.82 -5.48 0.49
C LYS A 47 11.10 -6.83 0.59
N ILE A 48 11.67 -7.88 -0.02
CA ILE A 48 11.19 -9.25 0.21
C ILE A 48 11.63 -9.65 1.62
N VAL A 49 10.69 -10.16 2.42
CA VAL A 49 10.94 -10.59 3.80
C VAL A 49 10.74 -12.07 4.02
N ASN A 50 9.97 -12.73 3.16
CA ASN A 50 9.81 -14.17 3.22
C ASN A 50 9.46 -14.75 1.84
N HIS A 51 9.80 -16.01 1.64
CA HIS A 51 9.31 -16.84 0.55
C HIS A 51 8.33 -17.85 1.12
N THR A 52 7.15 -17.96 0.50
CA THR A 52 6.16 -18.97 0.89
C THR A 52 6.49 -20.30 0.23
N SER A 53 6.01 -21.42 0.79
CA SER A 53 6.30 -22.78 0.32
C SER A 53 5.83 -23.05 -1.11
N ASP A 54 4.78 -22.35 -1.55
CA ASP A 54 4.25 -22.35 -2.92
C ASP A 54 5.07 -21.48 -3.90
N GLY A 55 6.14 -20.84 -3.43
CA GLY A 55 7.02 -19.99 -4.23
C GLY A 55 6.51 -18.55 -4.40
N GLY A 56 5.48 -18.16 -3.65
CA GLY A 56 5.11 -16.76 -3.47
C GLY A 56 6.17 -15.97 -2.68
N ARG A 57 6.03 -14.65 -2.70
CA ARG A 57 6.96 -13.71 -2.04
C ARG A 57 6.17 -12.74 -1.19
N VAL A 58 6.53 -12.66 0.08
CA VAL A 58 6.01 -11.66 1.03
C VAL A 58 6.93 -10.44 1.00
N ARG A 59 6.34 -9.25 0.83
CA ARG A 59 7.07 -7.99 0.66
C ARG A 59 6.57 -6.91 1.59
N TYR A 60 7.49 -6.14 2.16
CA TYR A 60 7.17 -4.81 2.67
C TYR A 60 7.18 -3.81 1.53
N LEU A 61 6.08 -3.08 1.36
CA LEU A 61 5.96 -1.98 0.42
C LEU A 61 5.71 -0.68 1.17
N PRO A 62 6.38 0.43 0.80
CA PRO A 62 6.11 1.74 1.40
C PRO A 62 4.66 2.14 1.12
N ALA A 63 3.89 2.39 2.17
CA ALA A 63 2.45 2.62 2.08
C ALA A 63 2.13 3.87 1.23
N MET A 64 2.90 4.94 1.41
CA MET A 64 2.75 6.18 0.63
C MET A 64 2.93 5.95 -0.87
N ASN A 65 4.03 5.30 -1.27
CA ASN A 65 4.33 5.08 -2.68
C ASN A 65 3.33 4.13 -3.34
N LEU A 66 2.87 3.13 -2.58
CA LEU A 66 1.86 2.21 -3.06
C LEU A 66 0.51 2.89 -3.26
N LEU A 67 0.05 3.67 -2.28
CA LEU A 67 -1.18 4.44 -2.41
C LEU A 67 -1.12 5.41 -3.59
N ALA A 68 0.00 6.15 -3.72
CA ALA A 68 0.21 7.06 -4.86
C ALA A 68 0.19 6.33 -6.21
N TRP A 69 0.81 5.14 -6.30
CA TRP A 69 0.78 4.32 -7.51
C TRP A 69 -0.64 3.83 -7.85
N MET A 70 -1.44 3.45 -6.85
CA MET A 70 -2.82 3.01 -7.04
C MET A 70 -3.72 4.15 -7.54
N VAL A 71 -3.57 5.34 -6.95
CA VAL A 71 -4.26 6.56 -7.40
C VAL A 71 -3.87 6.91 -8.83
N ALA A 72 -2.56 6.93 -9.13
CA ALA A 72 -2.06 7.23 -10.48
C ALA A 72 -2.48 6.20 -11.53
N SER A 73 -2.75 4.96 -11.10
CA SER A 73 -3.24 3.89 -11.97
C SER A 73 -4.77 3.89 -12.13
N GLY A 74 -5.47 4.83 -11.50
CA GLY A 74 -6.94 4.92 -11.54
C GLY A 74 -7.65 3.80 -10.77
N MET A 75 -6.95 3.07 -9.90
CA MET A 75 -7.54 1.95 -9.14
C MET A 75 -8.37 2.40 -7.95
N VAL A 76 -8.08 3.59 -7.41
CA VAL A 76 -8.77 4.19 -6.27
C VAL A 76 -8.75 5.70 -6.41
N LYS A 77 -9.74 6.37 -5.80
CA LYS A 77 -9.80 7.83 -5.74
C LYS A 77 -9.44 8.30 -4.33
N PRO A 78 -8.56 9.31 -4.19
CA PRO A 78 -8.32 9.91 -2.88
C PRO A 78 -9.58 10.63 -2.42
N THR A 79 -9.95 10.45 -1.16
CA THR A 79 -10.99 11.25 -0.49
C THR A 79 -10.34 12.18 0.52
N TYR A 80 -10.99 13.31 0.74
CA TYR A 80 -10.61 14.25 1.79
C TYR A 80 -11.67 14.19 2.87
N GLU A 81 -11.38 13.53 3.98
CA GLU A 81 -12.17 13.62 5.22
C GLU A 81 -11.27 14.20 6.30
N ASP A 82 -11.57 15.45 6.67
CA ASP A 82 -10.78 16.33 7.53
C ASP A 82 -9.33 16.59 7.11
N ARG A 83 -8.83 17.79 7.41
CA ARG A 83 -7.60 18.37 6.82
C ARG A 83 -6.29 17.65 7.16
N ASP A 84 -6.37 16.52 7.86
CA ASP A 84 -5.25 15.94 8.57
C ASP A 84 -4.99 14.46 8.25
N ASP A 85 -5.99 13.66 7.86
CA ASP A 85 -5.83 12.21 7.72
C ASP A 85 -5.89 11.74 6.26
N PHE A 86 -5.21 10.61 5.98
CA PHE A 86 -5.29 9.96 4.68
C PHE A 86 -6.60 9.17 4.59
N ALA A 87 -7.43 9.47 3.59
CA ALA A 87 -8.68 8.76 3.30
C ALA A 87 -8.74 8.33 1.82
N VAL A 88 -9.46 7.23 1.55
CA VAL A 88 -9.63 6.67 0.19
C VAL A 88 -11.09 6.27 -0.03
N ASP A 89 -11.65 6.55 -1.22
CA ASP A 89 -12.98 6.06 -1.61
C ASP A 89 -12.88 4.61 -2.11
N PRO A 90 -13.56 3.64 -1.47
CA PRO A 90 -13.59 2.26 -1.92
C PRO A 90 -14.50 2.01 -3.13
N THR A 91 -15.27 3.00 -3.63
CA THR A 91 -16.31 2.82 -4.65
C THR A 91 -15.94 3.24 -6.09
N ALA A 92 -14.66 3.49 -6.36
CA ALA A 92 -14.19 3.92 -7.68
C ALA A 92 -14.11 2.81 -8.74
#